data_AF-A0AA42RT97-F1
#
_entry.id   AF-A0AA42RT97-F1
#
_cell.length_a   1.000
_cell.length_b   1.000
_cell.length_c   1.000
_cell.angle_alpha   90.00
_cell.angle_beta   90.00
_cell.angle_gamma   90.00
#
_symmetry.space_group_name_H-M   'P 1'
#
loop_
_entity.id
_entity.type
_entity.pdbx_description
1 polymer ?
#
loop_
_entity_poly.entity_id
_entity_poly.type
_entity_poly.pdbx_seq_one_letter_code
_entity_poly.pdbx_strand_id
1 'polypeptide(L)'
;MPAASASQGQALYQGTCGACHGPRAEGFAHLKTPNLRVLDRVYLERQLTAFSDGTRGGEQHGSELAIWMRGIALQLHDEGQRRVLLDYIASP
;
A
#
# COMPACT_ATOMS: atom_id res chain seq x y z
N MET A 1 -6.18 -22.52 4.43
CA MET A 1 -6.51 -22.21 3.01
C MET A 1 -5.68 -21.00 2.56
N PRO A 2 -4.42 -21.16 2.11
CA PRO A 2 -3.52 -20.04 1.79
C PRO A 2 -3.55 -19.55 0.33
N ALA A 3 -4.10 -20.31 -0.63
CA ALA A 3 -4.09 -19.93 -2.05
C ALA A 3 -5.15 -18.89 -2.44
N ALA A 4 -6.31 -18.89 -1.77
CA ALA A 4 -7.41 -17.95 -2.06
C ALA A 4 -7.11 -16.52 -1.59
N SER A 5 -6.33 -16.36 -0.50
CA SER A 5 -5.92 -15.03 0.00
C SER A 5 -4.83 -14.40 -0.85
N ALA A 6 -3.93 -15.20 -1.44
CA ALA A 6 -2.85 -14.70 -2.27
C ALA A 6 -3.36 -14.11 -3.60
N SER A 7 -4.28 -14.80 -4.28
CA SER A 7 -4.90 -14.30 -5.52
C SER A 7 -5.80 -13.09 -5.27
N GLN A 8 -6.51 -13.07 -4.14
CA GLN A 8 -7.32 -11.91 -3.73
C GLN A 8 -6.46 -10.70 -3.38
N GLY A 9 -5.36 -10.90 -2.64
CA GLY A 9 -4.39 -9.86 -2.32
C GLY A 9 -3.73 -9.28 -3.57
N GLN A 10 -3.36 -10.15 -4.52
CA GLN A 10 -2.82 -9.73 -5.83
C GLN A 10 -3.84 -8.91 -6.62
N ALA A 11 -5.09 -9.36 -6.75
CA ALA A 11 -6.11 -8.65 -7.50
C ALA A 11 -6.40 -7.26 -6.90
N LEU A 12 -6.51 -7.19 -5.57
CA LEU A 12 -6.67 -5.93 -4.84
C LEU A 12 -5.47 -5.00 -5.07
N TYR A 13 -4.25 -5.54 -5.00
CA TYR A 13 -3.03 -4.79 -5.24
C TYR A 13 -2.98 -4.21 -6.67
N GLN A 14 -3.30 -5.01 -7.69
CA GLN A 14 -3.25 -4.55 -9.08
C GLN A 14 -4.29 -3.44 -9.34
N GLY A 15 -5.49 -3.56 -8.75
CA GLY A 15 -6.56 -2.57 -8.93
C GLY A 15 -6.29 -1.22 -8.27
N THR A 16 -5.56 -1.21 -7.15
CA THR A 16 -5.44 -0.01 -6.30
C THR A 16 -4.01 0.54 -6.22
N CYS A 17 -2.99 -0.32 -6.29
CA CYS A 17 -1.62 0.03 -5.94
C CYS A 17 -0.65 -0.09 -7.13
N GLY A 18 -0.85 -1.08 -8.00
CA GLY A 18 0.10 -1.48 -9.04
C GLY A 18 0.39 -0.42 -10.09
N ALA A 19 -0.56 0.48 -10.37
CA ALA A 19 -0.36 1.58 -11.31
C ALA A 19 0.76 2.55 -10.88
N CYS A 20 0.92 2.75 -9.56
CA CYS A 20 1.92 3.66 -9.01
C CYS A 20 3.15 2.92 -8.48
N HIS A 21 2.95 1.75 -7.85
CA HIS A 21 4.02 1.00 -7.20
C HIS A 21 4.58 -0.15 -8.04
N GLY A 22 4.12 -0.32 -9.28
CA GLY A 22 4.55 -1.40 -10.18
C GLY A 22 3.79 -2.70 -9.93
N PRO A 23 3.71 -3.61 -10.91
CA PRO A 23 2.90 -4.83 -10.82
C PRO A 23 3.34 -5.79 -9.69
N ARG A 24 4.59 -5.68 -9.23
CA ARG A 24 5.15 -6.49 -8.15
C ARG A 24 5.54 -5.64 -6.95
N ALA A 25 5.09 -4.40 -6.84
CA ALA A 25 5.47 -3.48 -5.76
C ALA A 25 6.96 -3.08 -5.76
N GLU A 26 7.60 -3.09 -6.93
CA GLU A 26 8.99 -2.71 -7.13
C GLU A 26 9.23 -1.19 -7.11
N GLY A 27 8.17 -0.38 -7.22
CA GLY A 27 8.23 1.07 -7.31
C GLY A 27 8.73 1.59 -8.66
N PHE A 28 8.55 2.89 -8.89
CA PHE A 28 9.00 3.58 -10.09
C PHE A 28 9.77 4.85 -9.72
N ALA A 29 11.06 4.89 -10.04
CA ALA A 29 11.91 6.04 -9.74
C ALA A 29 11.42 7.34 -10.39
N HIS A 30 10.90 7.25 -11.62
CA HIS A 30 10.38 8.40 -12.37
C HIS A 30 9.08 8.97 -11.78
N LEU A 31 8.26 8.13 -11.12
CA LEU A 31 7.07 8.56 -10.34
C LEU A 31 7.41 8.86 -8.88
N LYS A 32 8.68 8.69 -8.47
CA LYS A 32 9.14 8.78 -7.07
C LYS A 32 8.33 7.88 -6.12
N THR A 33 7.84 6.75 -6.62
CA THR A 33 7.12 5.76 -5.81
C THR A 33 8.10 4.73 -5.26
N PRO A 34 8.09 4.48 -3.94
CA PRO A 34 9.06 3.59 -3.33
C PRO A 34 8.82 2.13 -3.70
N ASN A 35 9.90 1.36 -3.70
CA ASN A 35 9.86 -0.09 -3.68
C ASN A 35 9.26 -0.55 -2.34
N LEU A 36 8.14 -1.27 -2.38
CA LEU A 36 7.47 -1.75 -1.17
C LEU A 36 8.00 -3.13 -0.74
N ARG A 37 8.61 -3.90 -1.64
CA ARG A 37 9.15 -5.24 -1.34
C ARG A 37 10.37 -5.22 -0.43
N VAL A 38 11.09 -4.09 -0.37
CA VAL A 38 12.24 -3.91 0.53
C VAL A 38 11.85 -3.51 1.95
N LEU A 39 10.55 -3.32 2.20
CA LEU A 39 10.02 -2.89 3.48
C LEU A 39 9.39 -4.07 4.22
N ASP A 40 9.56 -4.09 5.54
CA ASP A 40 8.94 -5.09 6.39
C ASP A 40 7.40 -4.93 6.44
N ARG A 41 6.69 -6.04 6.60
CA ARG A 41 5.21 -6.07 6.70
C ARG A 41 4.68 -5.16 7.80
N VAL A 42 5.31 -5.16 8.98
CA VAL A 42 4.90 -4.33 10.13
C VAL A 42 5.14 -2.85 9.80
N TYR A 43 6.22 -2.53 9.10
CA TYR A 43 6.47 -1.17 8.65
C TYR A 43 5.39 -0.71 7.66
N LEU A 44 5.07 -1.53 6.65
CA LEU A 44 4.03 -1.23 5.66
C LEU A 44 2.66 -1.02 6.32
N GLU A 45 2.30 -1.87 7.28
CA GLU A 45 1.06 -1.74 8.06
C GLU A 45 1.02 -0.41 8.82
N ARG A 46 2.11 -0.07 9.52
CA ARG A 46 2.21 1.21 10.23
C ARG A 46 2.13 2.42 9.29
N GLN A 47 2.73 2.34 8.10
CA GLN A 47 2.64 3.43 7.11
C GLN A 47 1.21 3.58 6.58
N LEU A 48 0.53 2.48 6.25
CA LEU A 48 -0.87 2.54 5.81
C LEU A 48 -1.76 3.15 6.89
N THR A 49 -1.60 2.74 8.16
CA THR A 49 -2.33 3.34 9.29
C THR A 49 -2.03 4.83 9.43
N ALA A 50 -0.77 5.24 9.38
CA ALA A 50 -0.37 6.63 9.45
C ALA A 50 -0.93 7.49 8.29
N PHE A 51 -1.09 6.90 7.10
CA PHE A 51 -1.75 7.57 5.99
C PHE A 51 -3.27 7.67 6.20
N SER A 52 -3.91 6.59 6.67
CA SER A 52 -5.35 6.56 6.96
C SER A 52 -5.74 7.55 8.08
N ASP A 53 -4.96 7.63 9.16
CA ASP A 53 -5.23 8.53 10.30
C ASP A 53 -4.75 9.98 10.07
N GLY A 54 -4.01 10.23 8.98
CA GLY A 54 -3.53 11.55 8.60
C GLY A 54 -2.23 12.00 9.29
N THR A 55 -1.62 11.16 10.14
CA THR A 55 -0.27 11.38 10.70
C THR A 55 0.77 11.57 9.58
N ARG A 56 0.56 10.89 8.45
CA ARG A 56 1.33 11.06 7.21
C ARG A 56 0.40 11.47 6.08
N GLY A 57 0.78 12.48 5.30
CA GLY A 57 -0.04 12.95 4.17
C GLY A 57 -1.24 13.81 4.56
N GLY A 58 -1.34 14.26 5.82
CA GLY A 58 -2.27 15.32 6.23
C GLY A 58 -1.86 16.70 5.71
N GLU A 59 -2.84 17.61 5.62
CA GLU A 59 -2.72 18.91 4.95
C GLU A 59 -1.60 19.81 5.50
N GLN A 60 -1.25 19.67 6.78
CA GLN A 60 -0.30 20.57 7.43
C GLN A 60 1.18 20.17 7.24
N HIS A 61 1.46 18.91 6.84
CA HIS A 61 2.84 18.37 6.80
C HIS A 61 3.10 17.35 5.67
N GLY A 62 2.13 17.12 4.77
CA GLY A 62 2.24 16.12 3.71
C GLY A 62 2.85 16.65 2.41
N SER A 63 3.80 15.93 1.83
CA SER A 63 4.13 16.10 0.41
C SER A 63 2.93 15.72 -0.47
N GLU A 64 2.88 16.21 -1.71
CA GLU A 64 1.81 15.86 -2.66
C GLU A 64 1.62 14.34 -2.78
N LEU A 65 2.71 13.58 -2.96
CA LEU A 65 2.66 12.11 -3.00
C LEU A 65 2.13 11.49 -1.71
N ALA A 66 2.40 12.10 -0.54
CA ALA A 66 1.88 11.63 0.72
C ALA A 66 0.36 11.90 0.84
N ILE A 67 -0.12 13.03 0.34
CA ILE A 67 -1.56 13.35 0.28
C ILE A 67 -2.28 12.38 -0.65
N TRP A 68 -1.68 12.04 -1.80
CA TRP A 68 -2.23 11.06 -2.72
C TRP A 68 -2.30 9.67 -2.09
N MET A 69 -1.22 9.23 -1.43
CA MET A 69 -1.20 7.96 -0.71
C MET A 69 -2.22 7.93 0.44
N ARG A 70 -2.48 9.05 1.11
CA ARG A 70 -3.58 9.17 2.07
C ARG A 70 -4.94 8.93 1.40
N GLY A 71 -5.19 9.54 0.24
CA GLY A 71 -6.42 9.30 -0.52
C GLY A 71 -6.64 7.80 -0.82
N ILE A 72 -5.58 7.12 -1.28
CA ILE A 72 -5.61 5.67 -1.54
C ILE A 72 -5.83 4.87 -0.24
N ALA A 73 -5.13 5.22 0.85
CA ALA A 73 -5.25 4.53 2.13
C ALA A 73 -6.65 4.66 2.75
N LEU A 74 -7.37 5.74 2.47
CA LEU A 74 -8.76 5.93 2.92
C LEU A 74 -9.76 5.04 2.17
N GLN A 75 -9.43 4.55 0.97
CA GLN A 75 -10.27 3.61 0.22
C GLN A 75 -10.17 2.17 0.74
N LEU A 76 -9.20 1.88 1.60
CA LEU A 76 -9.04 0.58 2.27
C LEU A 76 -9.94 0.54 3.52
N HIS A 77 -11.23 0.31 3.29
CA HIS A 77 -12.27 0.36 4.31
C HIS A 77 -12.31 -0.87 5.23
N ASP A 78 -11.74 -1.99 4.79
CA ASP A 78 -11.80 -3.27 5.50
C ASP A 78 -10.42 -3.70 6.02
N GLU A 79 -10.36 -4.20 7.26
CA GLU A 79 -9.13 -4.75 7.84
C GLU A 79 -8.69 -6.03 7.12
N GLY A 80 -9.64 -6.83 6.63
CA GLY A 80 -9.37 -8.00 5.80
C GLY A 80 -8.66 -7.63 4.50
N GLN A 81 -9.13 -6.58 3.80
CA GLN A 81 -8.49 -6.01 2.61
C GLN A 81 -7.05 -5.57 2.90
N ARG A 82 -6.82 -4.84 4.00
CA ARG A 82 -5.45 -4.44 4.39
C ARG A 82 -4.57 -5.64 4.65
N ARG A 83 -5.08 -6.66 5.34
CA ARG A 83 -4.34 -7.87 5.65
C ARG A 83 -3.91 -8.62 4.39
N VAL A 84 -4.85 -8.91 3.48
CA VAL A 84 -4.51 -9.66 2.24
C VAL A 84 -3.63 -8.84 1.30
N LEU A 85 -3.76 -7.51 1.28
CA LEU A 85 -2.88 -6.61 0.54
C LEU A 85 -1.44 -6.68 1.08
N LEU A 86 -1.28 -6.56 2.40
CA LEU A 86 0.02 -6.62 3.06
C LEU A 86 0.68 -7.99 2.91
N ASP A 87 -0.10 -9.06 2.99
CA ASP A 87 0.39 -10.43 2.79
C ASP A 87 0.90 -10.63 1.34
N TYR A 88 0.25 -10.01 0.35
CA TYR A 88 0.75 -10.01 -1.04
C TYR A 88 2.04 -9.19 -1.18
N ILE A 89 2.08 -7.96 -0.68
CA ILE A 89 3.26 -7.08 -0.82
C ILE A 89 4.50 -7.70 -0.15
N ALA A 90 4.31 -8.28 1.05
CA ALA A 90 5.37 -8.90 1.84
C ALA A 90 5.69 -10.35 1.41
N SER A 91 4.97 -10.92 0.44
CA SER A 91 5.27 -12.25 -0.08
C SER A 91 6.58 -12.25 -0.89
N PRO A 92 7.42 -13.29 -0.76
CA PRO A 92 8.76 -13.37 -1.36
C PRO A 92 8.77 -13.43 -2.89
#